data_AF-A0A956ES05-F1
#
_entry.id   AF-A0A956ES05-F1
#
_cell.length_a   1.000
_cell.length_b   1.000
_cell.length_c   1.000
_cell.angle_alpha   90.00
_cell.angle_beta   90.00
_cell.angle_gamma   90.00
#
_symmetry.space_group_name_H-M   'P 1'
#
loop_
_entity.id
_entity.type
_entity.pdbx_description
1 polymer ?
#
loop_
_entity_poly.entity_id
_entity_poly.type
_entity_poly.pdbx_seq_one_letter_code
_entity_poly.pdbx_strand_id
1 'polypeptide(L)'
;MTVFALAPKHNSPGKADARGAFIPEAKAFVKLHGGKLAMFDNRNSDGDRARECLDSLALEAGKDHECIGIFSHGFRTGLQTGVRLGPRMIGPRSVGVWAEYLVRALRPDGKVALYACDAARDTDAARDDDMVKGPAGAGGFASVLTAEMEKLGWHGWLDAHVTTAHTTKNPYVRRFYADDQTDDGFWLVTPGHRLERAWKKHLKEPGFRLTFPMTSHDEIHEYLAWPSGQLVSYVEWLQQQASPAATATGEHQPASPPDDAQPG
;
A
#
# COMPACT_ATOMS: atom_id res chain seq x y z
N MET A 1 9.24 0.79 -12.10
CA MET A 1 8.10 0.52 -11.22
C MET A 1 6.90 0.16 -12.08
N THR A 2 6.26 -0.99 -11.84
CA THR A 2 4.96 -1.30 -12.44
C THR A 2 4.01 -1.78 -11.36
N VAL A 3 2.74 -1.42 -11.47
CA VAL A 3 1.70 -1.82 -10.52
C VAL A 3 0.59 -2.61 -11.21
N PHE A 4 -0.14 -3.40 -10.43
CA PHE A 4 -1.38 -4.02 -10.86
C PHE A 4 -2.52 -3.61 -9.92
N ALA A 5 -3.68 -3.27 -10.48
CA ALA A 5 -4.83 -2.86 -9.72
C ALA A 5 -6.05 -3.73 -10.01
N LEU A 6 -6.82 -4.01 -8.95
CA LEU A 6 -8.13 -4.66 -9.03
C LEU A 6 -9.21 -3.68 -8.57
N ALA A 7 -10.33 -3.59 -9.31
CA ALA A 7 -11.49 -2.78 -8.92
C ALA A 7 -12.83 -3.42 -9.34
N PRO A 8 -13.93 -3.18 -8.62
CA PRO A 8 -15.25 -3.66 -9.03
C PRO A 8 -15.76 -2.89 -10.26
N LYS A 9 -16.46 -3.58 -11.15
CA LYS A 9 -17.01 -3.01 -12.39
C LYS A 9 -18.33 -2.25 -12.18
N HIS A 10 -19.11 -2.61 -11.19
CA HIS A 10 -20.49 -2.15 -10.99
C HIS A 10 -20.71 -1.53 -9.62
N ASN A 11 -21.59 -0.53 -9.56
CA ASN A 11 -22.07 -0.02 -8.27
C ASN A 11 -23.01 -1.04 -7.61
N SER A 12 -22.97 -1.11 -6.28
CA SER A 12 -24.02 -1.75 -5.50
C SER A 12 -25.35 -0.97 -5.63
N PRO A 13 -26.52 -1.62 -5.47
CA PRO A 13 -27.81 -0.95 -5.55
C PRO A 13 -27.89 0.30 -4.65
N GLY A 14 -28.29 1.44 -5.21
CA GLY A 14 -28.44 2.70 -4.49
C GLY A 14 -27.12 3.38 -4.07
N LYS A 15 -25.97 2.89 -4.55
CA LYS A 15 -24.64 3.44 -4.23
C LYS A 15 -23.90 3.86 -5.50
N ALA A 16 -22.79 4.57 -5.31
CA ALA A 16 -21.94 5.05 -6.39
C ALA A 16 -20.45 4.68 -6.19
N ASP A 17 -20.15 3.73 -5.30
CA ASP A 17 -18.77 3.52 -4.82
C ASP A 17 -17.82 3.05 -5.93
N ALA A 18 -18.23 2.15 -6.83
CA ALA A 18 -17.36 1.69 -7.92
C ALA A 18 -17.01 2.84 -8.88
N ARG A 19 -18.01 3.57 -9.39
CA ARG A 19 -17.78 4.64 -10.37
C ARG A 19 -17.27 5.94 -9.76
N GLY A 20 -17.63 6.23 -8.51
CA GLY A 20 -17.32 7.48 -7.82
C GLY A 20 -16.02 7.42 -7.02
N ALA A 21 -15.57 6.23 -6.62
CA ALA A 21 -14.40 6.06 -5.78
C ALA A 21 -13.41 5.03 -6.33
N PHE A 22 -13.80 3.76 -6.43
CA PHE A 22 -12.83 2.68 -6.68
C PHE A 22 -12.20 2.74 -8.06
N ILE A 23 -12.99 2.85 -9.13
CA ILE A 23 -12.48 2.89 -10.51
C ILE A 23 -11.63 4.15 -10.75
N PRO A 24 -12.07 5.37 -10.37
CA PRO A 24 -11.24 6.57 -10.53
C PRO A 24 -9.89 6.48 -9.80
N GLU A 25 -9.88 6.02 -8.54
CA GLU A 25 -8.65 5.91 -7.75
C GLU A 25 -7.73 4.81 -8.30
N ALA A 26 -8.27 3.65 -8.71
CA ALA A 26 -7.49 2.59 -9.33
C ALA A 26 -6.84 3.03 -10.66
N LYS A 27 -7.59 3.78 -11.49
CA LYS A 27 -7.05 4.38 -12.72
C LYS A 27 -5.96 5.41 -12.41
N ALA A 28 -6.15 6.25 -11.39
CA ALA A 28 -5.15 7.23 -10.98
C ALA A 28 -3.88 6.55 -10.47
N PHE A 29 -4.00 5.47 -9.70
CA PHE A 29 -2.89 4.66 -9.21
C PHE A 29 -2.07 4.06 -10.36
N VAL A 30 -2.74 3.41 -11.31
CA VAL A 30 -2.09 2.85 -12.50
C VAL A 30 -1.47 3.93 -13.38
N LYS A 31 -2.12 5.09 -13.52
CA LYS A 31 -1.59 6.23 -14.27
C LYS A 31 -0.32 6.80 -13.63
N LEU A 32 -0.29 6.87 -12.29
CA LEU A 32 0.83 7.45 -11.54
C LEU A 32 2.07 6.56 -11.59
N HIS A 33 1.90 5.24 -11.45
CA HIS A 33 3.02 4.30 -11.30
C HIS A 33 3.33 3.46 -12.54
N GLY A 34 2.48 3.56 -13.58
CA GLY A 34 2.51 2.68 -14.74
C GLY A 34 2.03 1.26 -14.39
N GLY A 35 1.34 0.60 -15.32
CA GLY A 35 0.85 -0.77 -15.08
C GLY A 35 -0.50 -1.07 -15.69
N LYS A 36 -1.28 -1.93 -15.02
CA LYS A 36 -2.58 -2.39 -15.51
C LYS A 36 -3.66 -2.37 -14.45
N LEU A 37 -4.89 -2.17 -14.91
CA LEU A 37 -6.12 -2.29 -14.13
C LEU A 37 -6.95 -3.44 -14.68
N ALA A 38 -7.23 -4.43 -13.84
CA ALA A 38 -8.28 -5.43 -14.10
C ALA A 38 -9.52 -5.09 -13.27
N MET A 39 -10.70 -5.33 -13.86
CA MET A 39 -11.97 -5.12 -13.18
C MET A 39 -12.71 -6.45 -13.06
N PHE A 40 -13.36 -6.67 -11.93
CA PHE A 40 -14.18 -7.86 -11.68
C PHE A 40 -15.67 -7.52 -11.60
N ASP A 41 -16.54 -8.44 -12.02
CA ASP A 41 -17.99 -8.23 -11.94
C ASP A 41 -18.51 -8.51 -10.52
N ASN A 42 -18.66 -7.43 -9.75
CA ASN A 42 -19.13 -7.50 -8.37
C ASN A 42 -20.60 -7.89 -8.17
N ARG A 43 -21.31 -8.29 -9.23
CA ARG A 43 -22.67 -8.85 -9.17
C ARG A 43 -22.68 -10.38 -9.16
N ASN A 44 -21.56 -11.01 -9.54
CA ASN A 44 -21.41 -12.47 -9.53
C ASN A 44 -21.40 -13.02 -8.09
N SER A 45 -21.48 -14.35 -7.93
CA SER A 45 -21.34 -15.01 -6.63
C SER A 45 -19.94 -14.78 -6.02
N ASP A 46 -19.79 -14.87 -4.69
CA ASP A 46 -18.47 -14.74 -4.04
C ASP A 46 -17.41 -15.65 -4.65
N GLY A 47 -17.77 -16.88 -5.03
CA GLY A 47 -16.84 -17.85 -5.63
C GLY A 47 -16.38 -17.46 -7.03
N ASP A 48 -17.32 -16.99 -7.86
CA ASP A 48 -17.01 -16.61 -9.25
C ASP A 48 -16.22 -15.31 -9.31
N ARG A 49 -16.53 -14.35 -8.43
CA ARG A 49 -15.72 -13.13 -8.29
C ARG A 49 -14.28 -13.45 -7.88
N ALA A 50 -14.13 -14.37 -6.93
CA ALA A 50 -12.82 -14.74 -6.44
C ALA A 50 -12.00 -15.42 -7.55
N ARG A 51 -12.65 -16.31 -8.33
CA ARG A 51 -12.03 -16.93 -9.51
C ARG A 51 -11.62 -15.90 -10.56
N GLU A 52 -12.50 -14.97 -10.92
CA GLU A 52 -12.22 -13.91 -11.90
C GLU A 52 -10.99 -13.05 -11.49
N CYS A 53 -10.88 -12.72 -10.19
CA CYS A 53 -9.73 -12.00 -9.67
C CYS A 53 -8.45 -12.84 -9.71
N LEU A 54 -8.52 -14.13 -9.35
CA LEU A 54 -7.37 -15.04 -9.42
C LEU A 54 -6.91 -15.27 -10.86
N ASP A 55 -7.84 -15.42 -11.81
CA ASP A 55 -7.52 -15.54 -13.23
C ASP A 55 -6.78 -14.29 -13.72
N SER A 56 -7.21 -13.10 -13.27
CA SER A 56 -6.53 -11.84 -13.57
C SER A 56 -5.12 -11.77 -12.97
N LEU A 57 -4.93 -12.24 -11.73
CA LEU A 57 -3.61 -12.32 -11.09
C LEU A 57 -2.71 -13.35 -11.77
N ALA A 58 -3.27 -14.48 -12.23
CA ALA A 58 -2.53 -15.53 -12.94
C ALA A 58 -1.89 -14.99 -14.22
N LEU A 59 -2.60 -14.14 -14.96
CA LEU A 59 -2.09 -13.48 -16.16
C LEU A 59 -0.95 -12.50 -15.87
N GLU A 60 -0.78 -12.09 -14.61
CA GLU A 60 0.26 -11.19 -14.16
C GLU A 60 1.40 -11.90 -13.39
N ALA A 61 1.38 -13.24 -13.30
CA ALA A 61 2.47 -14.01 -12.71
C ALA A 61 3.80 -13.78 -13.44
N GLY A 62 4.89 -13.63 -12.69
CA GLY A 62 6.25 -13.42 -13.20
C GLY A 62 6.51 -12.03 -13.79
N LYS A 63 5.62 -11.05 -13.56
CA LYS A 63 5.81 -9.66 -13.99
C LYS A 63 6.46 -8.77 -12.95
N ASP A 64 6.76 -9.32 -11.77
CA ASP A 64 7.50 -8.67 -10.69
C ASP A 64 6.93 -7.28 -10.35
N HIS A 65 5.61 -7.22 -10.16
CA HIS A 65 4.96 -5.97 -9.77
C HIS A 65 5.52 -5.47 -8.45
N GLU A 66 5.73 -4.15 -8.39
CA GLU A 66 6.23 -3.48 -7.20
C GLU A 66 5.13 -3.29 -6.17
N CYS A 67 3.89 -3.07 -6.63
CA CYS A 67 2.73 -3.01 -5.77
C CYS A 67 1.47 -3.56 -6.47
N ILE A 68 0.66 -4.31 -5.73
CA ILE A 68 -0.70 -4.68 -6.12
C ILE A 68 -1.70 -3.90 -5.27
N GLY A 69 -2.55 -3.10 -5.91
CA GLY A 69 -3.61 -2.32 -5.25
C GLY A 69 -4.99 -2.95 -5.42
N ILE A 70 -5.72 -3.16 -4.33
CA ILE A 70 -7.09 -3.69 -4.36
C ILE A 70 -8.05 -2.59 -3.92
N PHE A 71 -8.81 -2.04 -4.88
CA PHE A 71 -9.75 -0.94 -4.68
C PHE A 71 -11.17 -1.49 -4.63
N SER A 72 -11.66 -1.84 -3.45
CA SER A 72 -13.01 -2.40 -3.30
C SER A 72 -13.58 -2.19 -1.90
N HIS A 73 -14.77 -2.70 -1.62
CA HIS A 73 -15.15 -2.88 -0.22
C HIS A 73 -14.28 -3.96 0.42
N GLY A 74 -13.93 -3.74 1.68
CA GLY A 74 -13.39 -4.77 2.55
C GLY A 74 -14.37 -5.05 3.67
N PHE A 75 -14.12 -6.17 4.32
CA PHE A 75 -14.85 -6.67 5.45
C PHE A 75 -13.83 -7.24 6.42
N ARG A 76 -14.21 -7.32 7.70
CA ARG A 76 -13.40 -7.93 8.76
C ARG A 76 -12.80 -9.28 8.37
N THR A 77 -13.57 -10.09 7.65
CA THR A 77 -13.20 -11.46 7.27
C THR A 77 -13.02 -11.66 5.77
N GLY A 78 -12.82 -10.61 4.97
CA GLY A 78 -12.65 -10.79 3.52
C GLY A 78 -12.78 -9.52 2.69
N LEU A 79 -12.78 -9.66 1.37
CA LEU A 79 -12.88 -8.53 0.43
C LEU A 79 -14.03 -8.71 -0.57
N GLN A 80 -14.53 -7.63 -1.16
CA GLN A 80 -15.58 -7.71 -2.19
C GLN A 80 -15.19 -8.60 -3.37
N THR A 81 -13.89 -8.77 -3.63
CA THR A 81 -13.34 -9.71 -4.62
C THR A 81 -13.80 -11.16 -4.41
N GLY A 82 -14.31 -11.51 -3.22
CA GLY A 82 -14.88 -12.83 -2.92
C GLY A 82 -14.02 -13.71 -2.01
N VAL A 83 -12.77 -13.31 -1.76
CA VAL A 83 -11.88 -13.93 -0.77
C VAL A 83 -12.42 -13.74 0.65
N ARG A 84 -12.30 -14.78 1.48
CA ARG A 84 -12.80 -14.81 2.86
C ARG A 84 -11.88 -15.62 3.77
N LEU A 85 -11.85 -15.25 5.05
CA LEU A 85 -11.39 -16.09 6.13
C LEU A 85 -12.41 -17.17 6.45
N GLY A 86 -11.92 -18.33 6.89
CA GLY A 86 -12.72 -19.35 7.54
C GLY A 86 -12.16 -20.77 7.36
N PRO A 87 -12.36 -21.66 8.35
CA PRO A 87 -11.78 -23.01 8.36
C PRO A 87 -12.30 -23.92 7.25
N ARG A 88 -13.43 -23.57 6.63
CA ARG A 88 -14.05 -24.32 5.52
C ARG A 88 -13.88 -23.62 4.17
N MET A 89 -13.12 -22.54 4.12
CA MET A 89 -12.87 -21.81 2.87
C MET A 89 -11.84 -22.59 2.05
N ILE A 90 -12.31 -23.18 0.95
CA ILE A 90 -11.49 -23.93 0.01
C ILE A 90 -11.54 -23.31 -1.38
N GLY A 91 -10.51 -23.59 -2.18
CA GLY A 91 -10.43 -23.15 -3.57
C GLY A 91 -10.37 -21.62 -3.71
N PRO A 92 -10.99 -21.03 -4.75
CA PRO A 92 -10.80 -19.62 -5.12
C PRO A 92 -11.06 -18.59 -4.02
N ARG A 93 -11.88 -18.93 -3.03
CA ARG A 93 -12.27 -18.02 -1.95
C ARG A 93 -11.31 -18.05 -0.75
N SER A 94 -10.38 -18.99 -0.71
CA SER A 94 -9.42 -19.14 0.39
C SER A 94 -8.34 -18.06 0.34
N VAL A 95 -7.95 -17.55 1.52
CA VAL A 95 -6.83 -16.60 1.65
C VAL A 95 -5.50 -17.19 1.21
N GLY A 96 -5.22 -18.47 1.51
CA GLY A 96 -3.98 -19.12 1.08
C GLY A 96 -3.84 -19.17 -0.45
N VAL A 97 -4.93 -19.47 -1.17
CA VAL A 97 -4.93 -19.45 -2.64
C VAL A 97 -4.70 -18.03 -3.17
N TRP A 98 -5.26 -17.02 -2.52
CA TRP A 98 -4.99 -15.62 -2.86
C TRP A 98 -3.54 -15.22 -2.62
N ALA A 99 -2.96 -15.64 -1.49
CA ALA A 99 -1.55 -15.39 -1.16
C ALA A 99 -0.63 -15.95 -2.25
N GLU A 100 -0.85 -17.19 -2.69
CA GLU A 100 -0.08 -17.81 -3.78
C GLU A 100 -0.08 -16.97 -5.07
N TYR A 101 -1.24 -16.48 -5.49
CA TYR A 101 -1.36 -15.71 -6.72
C TYR A 101 -0.78 -14.31 -6.60
N LEU A 102 -0.92 -13.67 -5.42
CA LEU A 102 -0.30 -12.38 -5.16
C LEU A 102 1.22 -12.49 -5.17
N VAL A 103 1.79 -13.46 -4.46
CA VAL A 103 3.25 -13.67 -4.41
C VAL A 103 3.83 -13.98 -5.79
N ARG A 104 3.13 -14.75 -6.63
CA ARG A 104 3.59 -15.01 -8.01
C ARG A 104 3.58 -13.77 -8.91
N ALA A 105 2.75 -12.78 -8.63
CA ALA A 105 2.63 -11.57 -9.43
C ALA A 105 3.51 -10.42 -8.92
N LEU A 106 3.88 -10.45 -7.63
CA LEU A 106 4.75 -9.47 -6.98
C LEU A 106 6.23 -9.83 -7.15
N ARG A 107 7.09 -8.81 -7.13
CA ARG A 107 8.51 -9.01 -6.81
C ARG A 107 8.68 -9.51 -5.36
N PRO A 108 9.82 -10.11 -4.96
CA PRO A 108 10.00 -10.71 -3.63
C PRO A 108 9.70 -9.77 -2.44
N ASP A 109 10.04 -8.48 -2.58
CA ASP A 109 9.77 -7.42 -1.59
C ASP A 109 8.58 -6.53 -2.02
N GLY A 110 7.74 -6.96 -2.96
CA GLY A 110 6.63 -6.17 -3.50
C GLY A 110 5.56 -5.89 -2.45
N LYS A 111 4.73 -4.86 -2.67
CA LYS A 111 3.77 -4.37 -1.66
C LYS A 111 2.33 -4.71 -2.03
N VAL A 112 1.48 -4.82 -1.02
CA VAL A 112 0.03 -4.95 -1.22
C VAL A 112 -0.67 -3.75 -0.59
N ALA A 113 -1.50 -3.05 -1.35
CA ALA A 113 -2.34 -1.96 -0.83
C ALA A 113 -3.82 -2.39 -0.86
N LEU A 114 -4.36 -2.76 0.30
CA LEU A 114 -5.79 -2.99 0.48
C LEU A 114 -6.49 -1.65 0.69
N TYR A 115 -6.83 -0.96 -0.40
CA TYR A 115 -7.73 0.19 -0.41
C TYR A 115 -9.18 -0.26 -0.21
N ALA A 116 -9.40 -0.98 0.88
CA ALA A 116 -10.61 -1.68 1.24
C ALA A 116 -10.90 -1.46 2.73
N CYS A 117 -12.10 -0.97 3.03
CA CYS A 117 -12.52 -0.68 4.40
C CYS A 117 -12.48 -1.92 5.29
N ASP A 118 -12.26 -1.73 6.60
CA ASP A 118 -12.37 -2.78 7.62
C ASP A 118 -11.46 -4.02 7.41
N ALA A 119 -10.51 -3.99 6.47
CA ALA A 119 -9.64 -5.11 6.12
C ALA A 119 -8.51 -5.35 7.15
N ALA A 120 -8.16 -4.32 7.92
CA ALA A 120 -7.17 -4.36 9.00
C ALA A 120 -7.80 -4.51 10.40
N ARG A 121 -9.12 -4.75 10.49
CA ARG A 121 -9.77 -5.04 11.77
C ARG A 121 -9.42 -6.45 12.22
N ASP A 122 -9.37 -6.66 13.53
CA ASP A 122 -9.29 -7.98 14.13
C ASP A 122 -10.56 -8.82 13.87
N THR A 123 -10.69 -9.99 14.50
CA THR A 123 -11.83 -10.89 14.25
C THR A 123 -13.08 -10.60 15.08
N ASP A 124 -13.02 -9.61 15.97
CA ASP A 124 -14.02 -9.35 16.98
C ASP A 124 -15.10 -8.38 16.45
N ALA A 125 -16.28 -8.40 17.08
CA ALA A 125 -17.42 -7.58 16.64
C ALA A 125 -17.43 -6.18 17.27
N ALA A 126 -16.66 -5.96 18.33
CA ALA A 126 -16.54 -4.68 18.99
C ALA A 126 -15.80 -3.68 18.09
N ARG A 127 -16.10 -2.39 18.27
CA ARG A 127 -15.46 -1.29 17.52
C ARG A 127 -14.70 -0.33 18.42
N ASP A 128 -14.74 -0.59 19.72
CA ASP A 128 -14.30 0.36 20.73
C ASP A 128 -12.76 0.42 20.80
N ASP A 129 -12.09 -0.63 20.33
CA ASP A 129 -10.65 -0.82 20.33
C ASP A 129 -9.99 -0.76 18.94
N ASP A 130 -10.78 -0.84 17.85
CA ASP A 130 -10.31 -0.66 16.46
C ASP A 130 -9.36 0.55 16.31
N MET A 131 -9.66 1.63 17.04
CA MET A 131 -8.95 2.91 16.99
C MET A 131 -7.98 3.15 18.15
N VAL A 132 -7.86 2.21 19.07
CA VAL A 132 -6.99 2.32 20.24
C VAL A 132 -5.55 1.97 19.85
N LYS A 133 -4.59 2.61 20.52
CA LYS A 133 -3.18 2.27 20.40
C LYS A 133 -2.97 0.86 20.96
N GLY A 134 -2.69 -0.12 20.11
CA GLY A 134 -2.51 -1.50 20.53
C GLY A 134 -2.84 -2.54 19.46
N PRO A 135 -2.89 -3.82 19.85
CA PRO A 135 -3.00 -4.97 18.96
C PRO A 135 -4.42 -5.23 18.43
N ALA A 136 -4.98 -4.28 17.66
CA ALA A 136 -6.36 -4.35 17.16
C ALA A 136 -6.46 -4.90 15.71
N GLY A 137 -5.50 -5.74 15.30
CA GLY A 137 -5.42 -6.29 13.94
C GLY A 137 -5.19 -7.81 13.87
N ALA A 138 -4.76 -8.44 14.97
CA ALA A 138 -4.43 -9.85 15.01
C ALA A 138 -5.58 -10.75 14.57
N GLY A 139 -5.24 -11.73 13.73
CA GLY A 139 -6.19 -12.71 13.19
C GLY A 139 -7.17 -12.13 12.16
N GLY A 140 -7.16 -10.82 11.93
CA GLY A 140 -7.92 -10.14 10.89
C GLY A 140 -7.51 -10.56 9.47
N PHE A 141 -8.27 -10.09 8.47
CA PHE A 141 -8.01 -10.46 7.08
C PHE A 141 -6.59 -10.11 6.62
N ALA A 142 -6.15 -8.87 6.88
CA ALA A 142 -4.81 -8.40 6.50
C ALA A 142 -3.67 -9.18 7.21
N SER A 143 -3.85 -9.47 8.50
CA SER A 143 -2.92 -10.27 9.31
C SER A 143 -2.75 -11.68 8.73
N VAL A 144 -3.86 -12.40 8.52
CA VAL A 144 -3.82 -13.76 7.96
C VAL A 144 -3.28 -13.78 6.54
N LEU A 145 -3.66 -12.82 5.68
CA LEU A 145 -3.12 -12.76 4.32
C LEU A 145 -1.59 -12.52 4.33
N THR A 146 -1.09 -11.65 5.21
CA THR A 146 0.34 -11.40 5.37
C THR A 146 1.08 -12.67 5.78
N ALA A 147 0.59 -13.37 6.81
CA ALA A 147 1.17 -14.63 7.28
C ALA A 147 1.15 -15.74 6.21
N GLU A 148 0.08 -15.84 5.41
CA GLU A 148 0.03 -16.80 4.29
C GLU A 148 1.01 -16.44 3.17
N MET A 149 1.23 -15.15 2.90
CA MET A 149 2.23 -14.70 1.91
C MET A 149 3.66 -14.90 2.41
N GLU A 150 3.94 -14.63 3.68
CA GLU A 150 5.25 -14.86 4.33
C GLU A 150 5.67 -16.34 4.23
N LYS A 151 4.75 -17.28 4.51
CA LYS A 151 4.99 -18.73 4.35
C LYS A 151 5.44 -19.13 2.94
N LEU A 152 5.16 -18.30 1.95
CA LEU A 152 5.52 -18.49 0.55
C LEU A 152 6.82 -17.75 0.16
N GLY A 153 7.55 -17.20 1.14
CA GLY A 153 8.83 -16.50 0.94
C GLY A 153 8.70 -15.04 0.50
N TRP A 154 7.57 -14.40 0.76
CA TRP A 154 7.39 -12.97 0.52
C TRP A 154 7.99 -12.14 1.66
N HIS A 155 8.71 -11.07 1.34
CA HIS A 155 9.41 -10.18 2.30
C HIS A 155 8.94 -8.72 2.19
N GLY A 156 7.70 -8.52 1.75
CA GLY A 156 7.12 -7.19 1.55
C GLY A 156 6.35 -6.67 2.76
N TRP A 157 5.43 -5.75 2.48
CA TRP A 157 4.42 -5.33 3.44
C TRP A 157 3.06 -5.13 2.79
N LEU A 158 2.03 -5.19 3.63
CA LEU A 158 0.64 -5.00 3.27
C LEU A 158 0.06 -3.83 4.05
N ASP A 159 -0.51 -2.84 3.35
CA ASP A 159 -1.24 -1.74 3.95
C ASP A 159 -2.75 -1.99 3.87
N ALA A 160 -3.46 -1.81 4.97
CA ALA A 160 -4.91 -2.04 5.02
C ALA A 160 -5.63 -1.05 5.95
N HIS A 161 -6.87 -0.73 5.60
CA HIS A 161 -7.69 0.21 6.37
C HIS A 161 -8.44 -0.48 7.51
N VAL A 162 -8.48 0.18 8.66
CA VAL A 162 -9.17 -0.32 9.85
C VAL A 162 -10.65 0.09 9.87
N THR A 163 -11.00 1.28 9.37
CA THR A 163 -12.38 1.78 9.49
C THR A 163 -13.20 1.66 8.21
N THR A 164 -14.53 1.70 8.39
CA THR A 164 -15.49 1.88 7.30
C THR A 164 -15.39 3.30 6.72
N ALA A 165 -14.49 3.49 5.76
CA ALA A 165 -14.49 4.64 4.87
C ALA A 165 -14.02 4.21 3.49
N HIS A 166 -14.79 4.58 2.47
CA HIS A 166 -14.43 4.30 1.09
C HIS A 166 -13.25 5.18 0.70
N THR A 167 -12.34 4.63 -0.11
CA THR A 167 -11.23 5.31 -0.81
C THR A 167 -9.89 5.35 -0.07
N THR A 168 -8.88 5.65 -0.86
CA THR A 168 -7.47 5.96 -0.55
C THR A 168 -7.27 7.12 0.44
N LYS A 169 -8.35 7.82 0.84
CA LYS A 169 -8.30 8.97 1.75
C LYS A 169 -8.51 8.60 3.23
N ASN A 170 -8.83 7.34 3.53
CA ASN A 170 -9.05 6.92 4.91
C ASN A 170 -7.72 6.97 5.69
N PRO A 171 -7.60 7.79 6.76
CA PRO A 171 -6.35 7.96 7.48
C PRO A 171 -5.98 6.79 8.38
N TYR A 172 -6.90 5.87 8.64
CA TYR A 172 -6.68 4.80 9.61
C TYR A 172 -6.17 3.56 8.89
N VAL A 173 -4.86 3.56 8.65
CA VAL A 173 -4.11 2.52 7.92
C VAL A 173 -3.14 1.83 8.86
N ARG A 174 -3.16 0.50 8.83
CA ARG A 174 -2.11 -0.35 9.42
C ARG A 174 -1.26 -0.98 8.33
N ARG A 175 0.01 -1.18 8.63
CA ARG A 175 1.00 -1.87 7.81
C ARG A 175 1.42 -3.17 8.47
N PHE A 176 1.32 -4.27 7.74
CA PHE A 176 1.72 -5.61 8.16
C PHE A 176 2.98 -5.98 7.40
N TYR A 177 4.08 -6.20 8.10
CA TYR A 177 5.35 -6.62 7.49
C TYR A 177 5.44 -8.14 7.51
N ALA A 178 5.98 -8.73 6.44
CA ALA A 178 6.16 -10.19 6.39
C ALA A 178 7.19 -10.67 7.42
N ASP A 179 8.29 -9.94 7.62
CA ASP A 179 9.38 -10.37 8.51
C ASP A 179 9.19 -9.93 9.98
N ASP A 180 7.98 -9.50 10.35
CA ASP A 180 7.68 -9.03 11.71
C ASP A 180 6.69 -9.98 12.39
N GLN A 181 7.00 -10.38 13.62
CA GLN A 181 6.18 -11.31 14.40
C GLN A 181 4.94 -10.66 15.03
N THR A 182 4.68 -9.39 14.73
CA THR A 182 3.50 -8.69 15.23
C THR A 182 2.28 -8.92 14.32
N ASP A 183 1.37 -9.78 14.77
CA ASP A 183 0.14 -10.11 14.05
C ASP A 183 -0.80 -8.89 13.81
N ASP A 184 -0.55 -7.77 14.50
CA ASP A 184 -1.46 -6.63 14.59
C ASP A 184 -1.23 -5.50 13.61
N GLY A 185 -0.08 -5.52 12.94
CA GLY A 185 0.38 -4.44 12.09
C GLY A 185 0.62 -3.10 12.83
N PHE A 186 1.37 -2.23 12.16
CA PHE A 186 1.78 -0.92 12.67
C PHE A 186 0.89 0.17 12.10
N TRP A 187 0.43 1.08 12.95
CA TRP A 187 -0.18 2.31 12.45
C TRP A 187 0.81 3.09 11.60
N LEU A 188 0.46 3.40 10.35
CA LEU A 188 1.28 4.32 9.54
C LEU A 188 1.39 5.68 10.22
N VAL A 189 0.29 6.15 10.80
CA VAL A 189 0.28 7.28 11.73
C VAL A 189 -0.70 6.97 12.84
N THR A 190 -0.22 6.85 14.08
CA THR A 190 -1.06 6.52 15.23
C THR A 190 -2.17 7.57 15.43
N PRO A 191 -3.44 7.17 15.65
CA PRO A 191 -4.50 8.11 16.02
C PRO A 191 -4.12 8.96 17.24
N GLY A 192 -4.35 10.27 17.17
CA GLY A 192 -3.95 11.25 18.18
C GLY A 192 -2.47 11.68 18.12
N HIS A 193 -1.65 11.12 17.23
CA HIS A 193 -0.26 11.52 17.08
C HIS A 193 -0.13 12.94 16.49
N ARG A 194 0.96 13.65 16.83
CA ARG A 194 1.22 15.02 16.34
C ARG A 194 1.22 15.15 14.81
N LEU A 195 1.57 14.07 14.09
CA LEU A 195 1.61 14.03 12.63
C LEU A 195 0.23 13.79 11.98
N GLU A 196 -0.79 13.40 12.74
CA GLU A 196 -2.10 13.01 12.21
C GLU A 196 -2.76 14.11 11.39
N ARG A 197 -2.60 15.37 11.82
CA ARG A 197 -3.14 16.53 11.08
C ARG A 197 -2.50 16.67 9.70
N ALA A 198 -1.17 16.51 9.61
CA ALA A 198 -0.44 16.56 8.35
C ALA A 198 -0.83 15.38 7.46
N TRP A 199 -0.90 14.17 8.04
CA TRP A 199 -1.34 12.95 7.36
C TRP A 199 -2.71 13.10 6.71
N LYS A 200 -3.73 13.50 7.48
CA LYS A 200 -5.09 13.75 6.98
C LYS A 200 -5.14 14.83 5.90
N LYS A 201 -4.24 15.83 5.96
CA LYS A 201 -4.14 16.89 4.94
C LYS A 201 -3.58 16.30 3.63
N HIS A 202 -2.44 15.63 3.67
CA HIS A 202 -1.77 15.08 2.48
C HIS A 202 -2.55 13.93 1.84
N LEU A 203 -3.34 13.17 2.61
CA LEU A 203 -4.25 12.18 2.04
C LEU A 203 -5.34 12.79 1.11
N LYS A 204 -5.54 14.11 1.11
CA LYS A 204 -6.43 14.76 0.13
C LYS A 204 -5.76 14.95 -1.24
N GLU A 205 -4.43 14.85 -1.29
CA GLU A 205 -3.63 15.02 -2.49
C GLU A 205 -3.48 13.65 -3.20
N PRO A 206 -3.82 13.52 -4.49
CA PRO A 206 -3.72 12.25 -5.20
C PRO A 206 -2.31 11.67 -5.22
N GLY A 207 -1.28 12.52 -5.31
CA GLY A 207 0.12 12.08 -5.35
C GLY A 207 0.50 11.30 -4.09
N PHE A 208 0.32 11.91 -2.91
CA PHE A 208 0.71 11.28 -1.65
C PHE A 208 -0.11 10.02 -1.34
N ARG A 209 -1.46 10.10 -1.40
CA ARG A 209 -2.33 8.98 -1.00
C ARG A 209 -2.18 7.72 -1.85
N LEU A 210 -1.69 7.87 -3.08
CA LEU A 210 -1.46 6.77 -4.01
C LEU A 210 0.00 6.30 -4.02
N THR A 211 0.91 7.00 -3.33
CA THR A 211 2.34 6.67 -3.29
C THR A 211 2.76 6.04 -1.96
N PHE A 212 2.14 6.42 -0.84
CA PHE A 212 2.55 5.92 0.49
C PHE A 212 2.67 4.38 0.60
N PRO A 213 1.92 3.54 -0.14
CA PRO A 213 2.11 2.09 -0.03
C PRO A 213 3.48 1.59 -0.49
N MET A 214 4.20 2.38 -1.29
CA MET A 214 5.56 2.07 -1.74
C MET A 214 6.62 2.84 -0.94
N THR A 215 6.20 3.69 -0.01
CA THR A 215 7.07 4.46 0.87
C THR A 215 7.25 3.73 2.18
N SER A 216 8.47 3.69 2.73
CA SER A 216 8.72 3.16 4.07
C SER A 216 8.02 3.98 5.17
N HIS A 217 7.86 3.40 6.35
CA HIS A 217 7.22 4.09 7.47
C HIS A 217 8.00 5.35 7.88
N ASP A 218 9.33 5.26 7.92
CA ASP A 218 10.20 6.37 8.35
C ASP A 218 10.16 7.52 7.35
N GLU A 219 10.22 7.25 6.04
CA GLU A 219 10.09 8.27 4.99
C GLU A 219 8.72 8.98 5.04
N ILE A 220 7.64 8.26 5.38
CA ILE A 220 6.32 8.89 5.59
C ILE A 220 6.41 9.85 6.78
N HIS A 221 6.98 9.43 7.91
CA HIS A 221 7.08 10.29 9.10
C HIS A 221 7.98 11.49 8.88
N GLU A 222 9.10 11.31 8.18
CA GLU A 222 10.01 12.39 7.80
C GLU A 222 9.30 13.42 6.91
N TYR A 223 8.61 12.96 5.87
CA TYR A 223 7.82 13.84 4.99
C TYR A 223 6.75 14.63 5.76
N LEU A 224 6.02 13.96 6.65
CA LEU A 224 4.97 14.60 7.46
C LEU A 224 5.52 15.57 8.51
N ALA A 225 6.74 15.35 9.00
CA ALA A 225 7.42 16.23 9.94
C ALA A 225 8.09 17.43 9.25
N TRP A 226 8.27 17.38 7.92
CA TRP A 226 8.92 18.43 7.16
C TRP A 226 8.18 19.77 7.31
N PRO A 227 8.87 20.88 7.65
CA PRO A 227 8.24 22.19 7.76
C PRO A 227 7.57 22.58 6.44
N SER A 228 6.24 22.70 6.46
CA SER A 228 5.40 22.97 5.28
C SER A 228 5.55 24.39 4.70
N GLY A 229 6.65 25.09 5.02
CA GLY A 229 7.03 26.41 4.51
C GLY A 229 7.66 26.40 3.11
N GLN A 230 7.97 25.22 2.56
CA GLN A 230 8.31 25.02 1.15
C GLN A 230 7.32 24.03 0.55
N LEU A 231 6.41 24.53 -0.30
CA LEU A 231 5.40 23.76 -1.01
C LEU A 231 6.04 22.91 -2.11
N VAL A 232 6.75 21.84 -1.74
CA VAL A 232 7.12 20.78 -2.69
C VAL A 232 6.13 19.64 -2.54
N SER A 233 5.62 19.15 -3.66
CA SER A 233 4.78 17.95 -3.69
C SER A 233 5.57 16.74 -3.18
N TYR A 234 4.88 15.72 -2.69
CA TYR A 234 5.53 14.50 -2.19
C TYR A 234 6.47 13.84 -3.22
N VAL A 235 6.08 13.89 -4.50
CA VAL A 235 6.89 13.36 -5.60
C VAL A 235 8.17 14.17 -5.78
N GLU A 236 8.11 15.50 -5.68
CA GLU A 236 9.29 16.35 -5.72
C GLU A 236 10.21 16.13 -4.51
N TRP A 237 9.63 15.91 -3.32
CA TRP A 237 10.41 15.54 -2.13
C TRP A 237 11.16 14.23 -2.34
N LEU A 238 10.51 13.18 -2.86
CA LEU A 238 11.17 11.93 -3.21
C LEU A 238 12.29 12.11 -4.23
N GLN A 239 12.08 12.93 -5.26
CA GLN A 239 13.10 13.23 -6.27
C GLN A 239 14.31 13.99 -5.68
N GLN A 240 14.08 14.86 -4.70
CA GLN A 240 15.14 15.57 -3.98
C GLN A 240 15.97 14.61 -3.12
N GLN A 241 15.34 13.64 -2.45
CA GLN A 241 16.06 12.62 -1.68
C GLN A 241 16.83 11.64 -2.58
N ALA A 242 16.29 11.31 -3.75
CA ALA A 242 16.92 10.39 -4.71
C ALA A 242 18.06 11.02 -5.51
N SER A 243 18.19 12.35 -5.49
CA SER A 243 19.35 13.05 -6.05
C SER A 243 20.41 13.12 -4.96
N PRO A 244 21.42 12.23 -4.92
CA PRO A 244 22.57 12.49 -4.09
C PRO A 244 23.03 13.87 -4.49
N ALA A 245 23.05 14.80 -3.53
CA ALA A 245 23.66 16.10 -3.74
C ALA A 245 24.97 15.80 -4.47
N ALA A 246 25.13 16.34 -5.67
CA ALA A 246 26.42 16.37 -6.34
C ALA A 246 27.32 17.08 -5.33
N THR A 247 27.96 16.27 -4.49
CA THR A 247 28.79 16.73 -3.40
C THR A 247 29.79 17.59 -4.09
N ALA A 248 29.75 18.87 -3.74
CA ALA A 248 30.77 19.84 -3.99
C ALA A 248 32.14 19.18 -3.90
N THR A 249 32.65 18.68 -5.03
CA THR A 249 34.08 18.62 -5.29
C THR A 249 34.49 20.07 -5.53
N GLY A 250 34.47 20.84 -4.45
CA GLY A 250 35.44 21.90 -4.29
C GLY A 250 36.78 21.19 -4.22
N GLU A 251 37.32 20.86 -5.39
CA GLU A 251 38.75 20.63 -5.56
C GLU A 251 39.41 21.91 -5.05
N HIS A 252 39.84 21.86 -3.80
CA HIS A 252 40.88 22.75 -3.33
C HIS A 252 42.11 22.37 -4.14
N GLN A 253 42.28 22.99 -5.32
CA GLN A 253 43.55 22.95 -6.03
C GLN A 253 44.60 23.45 -5.02
N PRO A 254 45.58 22.62 -4.62
CA PRO A 254 46.71 23.12 -3.89
C PRO A 254 47.40 24.15 -4.79
N ALA A 255 47.67 25.33 -4.24
CA ALA A 255 48.39 26.37 -4.93
C ALA A 255 49.69 25.80 -5.52
N SER A 256 49.90 26.01 -6.83
CA SER A 256 51.18 25.73 -7.47
C SER A 256 52.30 26.41 -6.68
N PRO A 257 53.41 25.72 -6.37
CA PRO A 257 54.56 26.37 -5.76
C PRO A 257 55.11 27.43 -6.73
N PRO A 258 55.63 28.56 -6.21
CA PRO A 258 56.22 29.60 -7.04
C PRO A 258 57.47 29.06 -7.76
N ASP A 259 57.61 29.46 -9.02
CA ASP A 259 58.81 29.29 -9.83
C ASP A 259 60.01 29.94 -9.10
N ASP A 260 60.80 29.11 -8.42
CA ASP A 260 62.16 29.50 -8.04
C ASP A 260 63.06 29.33 -9.27
N ALA A 261 63.27 30.46 -9.91
CA ALA A 261 64.28 30.64 -10.92
C ALA A 261 65.70 30.60 -10.31
N GLN A 262 66.61 30.06 -11.14
CA GLN A 262 68.05 30.38 -11.24
C GLN A 262 69.03 29.57 -10.35
N PRO A 263 70.36 29.64 -10.63
CA PRO A 263 71.09 29.66 -11.90
C PRO A 263 72.24 28.61 -11.93
N GLY A 264 72.78 28.32 -13.12
CA GLY A 264 74.03 27.56 -13.30
C GLY A 264 74.16 26.93 -14.67
#